data_AF-A0A9X1GES8-F1
#
_entry.id   AF-A0A9X1GES8-F1
#
_cell.length_a   1.000
_cell.length_b   1.000
_cell.length_c   1.000
_cell.angle_alpha   90.00
_cell.angle_beta   90.00
_cell.angle_gamma   90.00
#
_symmetry.space_group_name_H-M   'P 1'
#
loop_
_entity.id
_entity.type
_entity.pdbx_description
1 polymer ?
#
loop_
_entity_poly.entity_id
_entity_poly.type
_entity_poly.pdbx_seq_one_letter_code
_entity_poly.pdbx_strand_id
1 'polypeptide(L)'
;GNAITTFFTPVMGVDGLIWNGTLAVMAVVFVLSLGANLAKAYEVDPVSGSIVSLVAFIIGLPNAATAVLTLPEKLSQGAADLITSAGGVIAGTPDGGQTLSVGAWGYFNFGKYMGGSGLFTAMIFGFISVIIFAILIKKKIIIRMPDSVPPAVARAFAAIIPALVSLYVVGVINYIFRQTAGEPLIDWISEAIQSPLMNLSQGYGAVFIIV
;
A
#
# COMPACT_ATOMS: atom_id res chain seq x y z
N GLY A 1 12.23 -32.30 12.22
CA GLY A 1 13.00 -31.05 12.05
C GLY A 1 14.45 -31.35 12.36
N ASN A 2 15.36 -30.95 11.48
CA ASN A 2 16.78 -31.25 11.65
C ASN A 2 17.34 -30.42 12.83
N ALA A 3 18.15 -31.02 13.71
CA ALA A 3 18.68 -30.34 14.91
C ALA A 3 19.38 -29.01 14.60
N ILE A 4 19.97 -28.90 13.41
CA ILE A 4 20.60 -27.69 12.86
C ILE A 4 19.56 -26.57 12.65
N THR A 5 18.40 -26.84 12.05
CA THR A 5 17.37 -25.80 11.84
C THR A 5 16.80 -25.29 13.16
N THR A 6 16.69 -26.18 14.16
CA THR A 6 16.21 -25.79 15.50
C THR A 6 17.24 -24.94 16.24
N PHE A 7 18.54 -25.25 16.12
CA PHE A 7 19.63 -24.47 16.70
C PHE A 7 19.73 -23.06 16.10
N PHE A 8 19.52 -22.91 14.80
CA PHE A 8 19.54 -21.60 14.12
C PHE A 8 18.22 -20.82 14.20
N THR A 9 17.15 -21.37 14.79
CA THR A 9 15.85 -20.68 14.95
C THR A 9 15.97 -19.27 15.53
N PRO A 10 16.77 -19.01 16.58
CA PRO A 10 16.90 -17.66 17.12
C PRO A 10 17.54 -16.68 16.13
N VAL A 11 18.54 -17.14 15.36
CA VAL A 11 19.23 -16.32 14.34
C VAL A 11 18.27 -16.03 13.18
N MET A 12 17.57 -17.05 12.68
CA MET A 12 16.54 -16.87 11.66
C MET A 12 15.42 -15.93 12.12
N GLY A 13 15.09 -15.92 13.41
CA GLY A 13 14.15 -14.98 14.00
C GLY A 13 14.63 -13.54 13.94
N VAL A 14 15.89 -13.28 14.31
CA VAL A 14 16.50 -11.94 14.21
C VAL A 14 16.60 -11.48 12.75
N ASP A 15 17.04 -12.35 11.86
CA ASP A 15 17.12 -12.06 10.43
C ASP A 15 15.74 -11.75 9.85
N GLY A 16 14.70 -12.45 10.30
CA GLY A 16 13.31 -12.18 9.92
C GLY A 16 12.84 -10.78 10.37
N LEU A 17 13.23 -10.32 11.56
CA LEU A 17 12.92 -8.96 12.02
C LEU A 17 13.63 -7.89 11.18
N ILE A 18 14.92 -8.10 10.88
CA ILE A 18 15.71 -7.18 10.04
C ILE A 18 15.14 -7.13 8.63
N TRP A 19 14.77 -8.29 8.06
CA TRP A 19 14.15 -8.39 6.75
C TRP A 19 12.83 -7.61 6.69
N ASN A 20 11.96 -7.76 7.69
CA ASN A 20 10.70 -7.02 7.78
C ASN A 20 10.92 -5.50 7.93
N GLY A 21 11.95 -5.08 8.67
CA GLY A 21 12.27 -3.67 8.86
C GLY A 21 12.93 -2.99 7.66
N THR A 22 13.39 -3.74 6.66
CA THR A 22 14.18 -3.20 5.53
C THR A 22 13.54 -3.51 4.18
N LEU A 23 13.55 -4.77 3.76
CA LEU A 23 13.08 -5.20 2.44
C LEU A 23 11.56 -5.16 2.34
N ALA A 24 10.84 -5.49 3.41
CA ALA A 24 9.37 -5.48 3.42
C ALA A 24 8.76 -4.06 3.45
N VAL A 25 9.56 -3.01 3.67
CA VAL A 25 9.10 -1.61 3.70
C VAL A 25 9.75 -0.74 2.63
N MET A 26 10.46 -1.34 1.67
CA MET A 26 11.19 -0.61 0.64
C MET A 26 10.31 0.34 -0.17
N ALA A 27 9.08 -0.06 -0.51
CA ALA A 27 8.16 0.81 -1.25
C ALA A 27 7.73 2.04 -0.45
N VAL A 28 7.64 1.91 0.88
CA VAL A 28 7.33 3.02 1.79
C VAL A 28 8.47 4.03 1.81
N VAL A 29 9.71 3.57 1.98
CA VAL A 29 10.89 4.44 1.98
C VAL A 29 11.06 5.11 0.62
N PHE A 30 10.83 4.34 -0.45
CA PHE A 30 10.88 4.84 -1.82
C PHE A 30 9.83 5.93 -2.05
N VAL A 31 8.56 5.70 -1.70
CA VAL A 31 7.49 6.67 -1.98
C VAL A 31 7.70 7.98 -1.20
N LEU A 32 8.15 7.90 0.05
CA LEU A 32 8.52 9.08 0.84
C LEU A 32 9.61 9.90 0.15
N SER A 33 10.65 9.22 -0.33
CA SER A 33 11.78 9.86 -1.02
C SER A 33 11.33 10.47 -2.36
N LEU A 34 10.52 9.73 -3.13
CA LEU A 34 9.92 10.17 -4.38
C LEU A 34 9.10 11.44 -4.15
N GLY A 35 8.19 11.43 -3.17
CA GLY A 35 7.31 12.55 -2.89
C GLY A 35 8.06 13.80 -2.42
N ALA A 36 9.06 13.64 -1.57
CA ALA A 36 9.94 14.74 -1.16
C ALA A 36 10.68 15.36 -2.34
N ASN A 37 11.26 14.52 -3.20
CA ASN A 37 12.03 14.98 -4.36
C ASN A 37 11.14 15.63 -5.42
N LEU A 38 9.95 15.08 -5.66
CA LEU A 38 8.99 15.65 -6.61
C LEU A 38 8.45 16.99 -6.11
N ALA A 39 8.13 17.10 -4.82
CA ALA A 39 7.74 18.37 -4.22
C ALA A 39 8.83 19.45 -4.34
N LYS A 40 10.10 19.09 -4.11
CA LYS A 40 11.24 20.00 -4.35
C LYS A 40 11.33 20.41 -5.81
N ALA A 41 11.16 19.48 -6.76
CA ALA A 41 11.21 19.76 -8.19
C ALA A 41 10.10 20.74 -8.62
N TYR A 42 8.95 20.70 -7.97
CA TYR A 42 7.86 21.67 -8.17
C TYR A 42 7.95 22.90 -7.26
N GLU A 43 9.03 23.12 -6.51
CA GLU A 43 9.20 24.28 -5.61
C GLU A 43 8.07 24.39 -4.55
N VAL A 44 7.56 23.26 -4.08
CA VAL A 44 6.58 23.18 -2.99
C VAL A 44 7.18 22.50 -1.75
N ASP A 45 6.48 22.55 -0.63
CA ASP A 45 6.98 22.02 0.65
C ASP A 45 7.28 20.50 0.57
N PRO A 46 8.54 20.07 0.78
CA PRO A 46 8.93 18.67 0.58
C PRO A 46 8.31 17.71 1.60
N VAL A 47 8.10 18.17 2.83
CA VAL A 47 7.56 17.35 3.92
C VAL A 47 6.09 17.04 3.67
N SER A 48 5.33 18.05 3.23
CA SER A 48 3.93 17.87 2.83
C SER A 48 3.83 16.93 1.64
N GLY A 49 4.69 17.09 0.63
CA GLY A 49 4.73 16.21 -0.54
C GLY A 49 5.05 14.75 -0.19
N SER A 50 6.01 14.49 0.68
CA SER A 50 6.34 13.12 1.10
C SER A 50 5.18 12.47 1.85
N ILE A 51 4.52 13.20 2.77
CA ILE A 51 3.35 12.69 3.50
C ILE A 51 2.20 12.40 2.54
N VAL A 52 1.89 13.31 1.62
CA VAL A 52 0.83 13.11 0.62
C VAL A 52 1.09 11.87 -0.23
N SER A 53 2.32 11.69 -0.72
CA SER A 53 2.68 10.51 -1.53
C SER A 53 2.56 9.19 -0.76
N LEU A 54 2.92 9.19 0.53
CA LEU A 54 2.80 8.01 1.39
C LEU A 54 1.33 7.66 1.62
N VAL A 55 0.51 8.64 1.97
CA VAL A 55 -0.92 8.42 2.23
C VAL A 55 -1.62 7.99 0.95
N ALA A 56 -1.29 8.58 -0.20
CA ALA A 56 -1.80 8.16 -1.49
C ALA A 56 -1.44 6.70 -1.82
N PHE A 57 -0.21 6.29 -1.52
CA PHE A 57 0.20 4.89 -1.67
C PHE A 57 -0.62 3.96 -0.76
N ILE A 58 -0.80 4.30 0.52
CA ILE A 58 -1.61 3.53 1.47
C ILE A 58 -3.07 3.42 1.02
N ILE A 59 -3.65 4.50 0.49
CA ILE A 59 -5.01 4.49 -0.11
C ILE A 59 -5.08 3.51 -1.29
N GLY A 60 -3.97 3.37 -2.03
CA GLY A 60 -3.80 2.42 -3.10
C GLY A 60 -3.77 0.95 -2.67
N LEU A 61 -3.45 0.68 -1.40
CA LEU A 61 -3.27 -0.68 -0.91
C LEU A 61 -4.60 -1.38 -0.62
N PRO A 62 -4.68 -2.70 -0.86
CA PRO A 62 -5.79 -3.51 -0.40
C PRO A 62 -5.82 -3.50 1.13
N ASN A 63 -6.91 -3.03 1.69
CA ASN A 63 -7.17 -2.94 3.14
C ASN A 63 -8.07 -4.06 3.67
N ALA A 64 -8.31 -5.07 2.83
CA ALA A 64 -9.06 -6.28 3.16
C ALA A 64 -8.39 -7.47 2.46
N ALA A 65 -7.93 -8.44 3.24
CA ALA A 65 -7.56 -9.76 2.71
C ALA A 65 -8.81 -10.64 2.74
N THR A 66 -9.50 -10.74 1.61
CA THR A 66 -10.67 -11.63 1.46
C THR A 66 -10.19 -13.03 1.08
N ALA A 67 -10.09 -13.90 2.07
CA ALA A 67 -10.00 -15.35 1.84
C ALA A 67 -11.38 -15.93 2.09
N VAL A 68 -12.01 -16.44 1.03
CA VAL A 68 -13.31 -17.12 1.10
C VAL A 68 -13.05 -18.62 1.12
N LEU A 69 -13.21 -19.23 2.30
CA LEU A 69 -13.13 -20.68 2.47
C LEU A 69 -14.53 -21.22 2.67
N THR A 70 -14.97 -22.08 1.75
CA THR A 70 -16.24 -22.81 1.89
C THR A 70 -15.97 -24.13 2.59
N LEU A 71 -16.43 -24.23 3.84
CA LEU A 71 -16.35 -25.44 4.64
C LEU A 71 -17.65 -26.24 4.47
N PRO A 72 -17.56 -27.57 4.33
CA PRO A 72 -18.73 -28.44 4.21
C PRO A 72 -19.52 -28.58 5.53
N GLU A 73 -18.89 -28.32 6.68
CA GLU A 73 -19.52 -28.39 8.00
C GLU A 73 -19.34 -27.08 8.78
N LYS A 74 -20.22 -26.86 9.78
CA LYS A 74 -20.15 -25.70 10.68
C LYS A 74 -19.00 -25.85 11.68
N LEU A 75 -18.19 -24.81 11.85
CA LEU A 75 -17.20 -24.74 12.92
C LEU A 75 -17.85 -24.81 14.31
N SER A 76 -17.11 -25.37 15.27
CA SER A 76 -17.49 -25.34 16.68
C SER A 76 -17.61 -23.88 17.17
N GLN A 77 -18.51 -23.65 18.13
CA GLN A 77 -18.82 -22.30 18.64
C GLN A 77 -17.56 -21.55 19.12
N GLY A 78 -16.64 -22.24 19.81
CA GLY A 78 -15.37 -21.64 20.24
C GLY A 78 -14.44 -21.27 19.09
N ALA A 79 -14.39 -22.05 18.01
CA ALA A 79 -13.60 -21.70 16.84
C ALA A 79 -14.25 -20.55 16.04
N ALA A 80 -15.58 -20.51 15.99
CA ALA A 80 -16.32 -19.42 15.36
C ALA A 80 -16.10 -18.09 16.10
N ASP A 81 -16.10 -18.11 17.44
CA ASP A 81 -15.83 -16.93 18.27
C ASP A 81 -14.38 -16.46 18.12
N LEU A 82 -13.42 -17.38 18.08
CA LEU A 82 -12.01 -17.04 17.86
C LEU A 82 -11.79 -16.41 16.47
N ILE A 83 -12.37 -16.98 15.42
CA ILE A 83 -12.25 -16.44 14.06
C ILE A 83 -12.94 -15.08 13.94
N THR A 84 -14.11 -14.92 14.56
CA THR A 84 -14.80 -13.63 14.61
C THR A 84 -13.97 -12.59 15.36
N SER A 85 -13.37 -12.97 16.50
CA SER A 85 -12.49 -12.10 17.28
C SER A 85 -11.20 -11.73 16.54
N ALA A 86 -10.73 -12.58 15.62
CA ALA A 86 -9.58 -12.34 14.76
C ALA A 86 -9.91 -11.51 13.50
N GLY A 87 -11.15 -11.01 13.36
CA GLY A 87 -11.60 -10.20 12.22
C GLY A 87 -12.15 -11.02 11.04
N GLY A 88 -12.50 -12.28 11.26
CA GLY A 88 -13.20 -13.14 10.32
C GLY A 88 -14.72 -12.92 10.34
N VAL A 89 -15.35 -12.91 9.18
CA VAL A 89 -16.81 -12.92 9.02
C VAL A 89 -17.24 -14.34 8.65
N ILE A 90 -18.16 -14.89 9.42
CA ILE A 90 -18.70 -16.23 9.22
C ILE A 90 -20.12 -16.10 8.70
N ALA A 91 -20.37 -16.55 7.47
CA ALA A 91 -21.70 -16.58 6.86
C ALA A 91 -22.16 -18.03 6.65
N GLY A 92 -23.43 -18.32 6.91
CA GLY A 92 -24.02 -19.63 6.58
C GLY A 92 -24.27 -19.75 5.08
N THR A 93 -23.93 -20.90 4.49
CA THR A 93 -24.27 -21.22 3.10
C THR A 93 -25.64 -21.95 3.05
N PRO A 94 -26.47 -21.75 2.02
CA PRO A 94 -27.79 -22.39 1.93
C PRO A 94 -27.77 -23.92 1.97
N ASP A 95 -26.66 -24.54 1.59
CA ASP A 95 -26.50 -26.01 1.51
C ASP A 95 -25.98 -26.67 2.80
N GLY A 96 -26.06 -25.97 3.95
CA GLY A 96 -25.64 -26.50 5.26
C GLY A 96 -24.14 -26.34 5.58
N GLY A 97 -23.35 -25.84 4.61
CA GLY A 97 -21.95 -25.46 4.80
C GLY A 97 -21.77 -24.09 5.48
N GLN A 98 -20.50 -23.69 5.64
CA GLN A 98 -20.12 -22.41 6.23
C GLN A 98 -19.08 -21.71 5.37
N THR A 99 -19.32 -20.44 5.07
CA THR A 99 -18.36 -19.61 4.34
C THR A 99 -17.62 -18.74 5.34
N LEU A 100 -16.30 -18.93 5.43
CA LEU A 100 -15.40 -18.08 6.20
C LEU A 100 -14.83 -17.06 5.25
N SER A 101 -15.23 -15.81 5.45
CA SER A 101 -14.63 -14.66 4.79
C SER A 101 -13.82 -13.91 5.82
N VAL A 102 -12.51 -14.10 5.85
CA VAL A 102 -11.68 -13.15 6.61
C VAL A 102 -11.72 -11.83 5.87
N GLY A 103 -12.06 -10.75 6.58
CA GLY A 103 -12.29 -9.44 5.98
C GLY A 103 -11.99 -8.37 7.00
N ALA A 104 -10.85 -8.51 7.67
CA ALA A 104 -10.42 -7.57 8.69
C ALA A 104 -10.14 -6.22 8.03
N TRP A 105 -11.06 -5.28 8.21
CA TRP A 105 -10.87 -3.91 7.77
C TRP A 105 -9.65 -3.32 8.49
N GLY A 106 -8.66 -2.89 7.73
CA GLY A 106 -7.37 -2.44 8.27
C GLY A 106 -6.27 -3.50 8.26
N TYR A 107 -6.50 -4.68 7.67
CA TYR A 107 -5.42 -5.60 7.36
C TYR A 107 -4.63 -5.11 6.14
N PHE A 108 -3.34 -4.83 6.34
CA PHE A 108 -2.38 -4.54 5.29
C PHE A 108 -1.36 -5.69 5.20
N ASN A 109 -1.21 -6.28 4.02
CA ASN A 109 -0.16 -7.28 3.81
C ASN A 109 1.18 -6.59 3.53
N PHE A 110 1.91 -6.27 4.60
CA PHE A 110 3.23 -5.61 4.52
C PHE A 110 4.20 -6.39 3.63
N GLY A 111 4.30 -7.71 3.81
CA GLY A 111 5.20 -8.56 3.03
C GLY A 111 4.87 -8.61 1.53
N LYS A 112 3.59 -8.53 1.16
CA LYS A 112 3.14 -8.60 -0.25
C LYS A 112 3.11 -7.24 -0.94
N TYR A 113 2.83 -6.14 -0.23
CA TYR A 113 2.53 -4.86 -0.89
C TYR A 113 3.48 -3.72 -0.54
N MET A 114 4.25 -3.82 0.54
CA MET A 114 5.12 -2.72 1.00
C MET A 114 6.61 -2.96 0.68
N GLY A 115 6.93 -4.18 0.20
CA GLY A 115 8.22 -4.53 -0.37
C GLY A 115 8.32 -4.24 -1.87
N GLY A 116 9.15 -5.00 -2.58
CA GLY A 116 9.47 -4.74 -4.00
C GLY A 116 8.27 -4.70 -4.94
N SER A 117 7.28 -5.56 -4.71
CA SER A 117 6.02 -5.60 -5.48
C SER A 117 5.15 -4.35 -5.32
N GLY A 118 5.38 -3.55 -4.29
CA GLY A 118 4.72 -2.27 -4.09
C GLY A 118 5.33 -1.11 -4.86
N LEU A 119 6.55 -1.24 -5.39
CA LEU A 119 7.35 -0.10 -5.87
C LEU A 119 6.73 0.61 -7.07
N PHE A 120 6.19 -0.14 -8.03
CA PHE A 120 5.53 0.47 -9.20
C PHE A 120 4.24 1.19 -8.81
N THR A 121 3.45 0.61 -7.93
CA THR A 121 2.23 1.24 -7.40
C THR A 121 2.56 2.50 -6.59
N ALA A 122 3.59 2.42 -5.74
CA ALA A 122 4.16 3.55 -5.02
C ALA A 122 4.61 4.67 -5.97
N MET A 123 5.25 4.31 -7.08
CA MET A 123 5.66 5.27 -8.10
C MET A 123 4.45 5.95 -8.73
N ILE A 124 3.44 5.21 -9.17
CA ILE A 124 2.28 5.77 -9.86
C ILE A 124 1.44 6.63 -8.93
N PHE A 125 0.99 6.11 -7.79
CA PHE A 125 0.15 6.86 -6.87
C PHE A 125 0.90 7.98 -6.16
N GLY A 126 2.15 7.75 -5.77
CA GLY A 126 3.01 8.78 -5.18
C GLY A 126 3.26 9.94 -6.15
N PHE A 127 3.50 9.64 -7.42
CA PHE A 127 3.72 10.65 -8.45
C PHE A 127 2.46 11.46 -8.77
N ILE A 128 1.33 10.78 -9.05
CA ILE A 128 0.06 11.43 -9.38
C ILE A 128 -0.40 12.36 -8.25
N SER A 129 -0.38 11.86 -7.01
CA SER A 129 -0.81 12.64 -5.84
C SER A 129 0.03 13.90 -5.63
N VAL A 130 1.36 13.80 -5.72
CA VAL A 130 2.25 14.95 -5.49
C VAL A 130 2.17 15.96 -6.63
N ILE A 131 1.94 15.54 -7.87
CA ILE A 131 1.67 16.48 -8.97
C ILE A 131 0.40 17.27 -8.71
N ILE A 132 -0.70 16.59 -8.37
CA ILE A 132 -1.97 17.26 -8.09
C ILE A 132 -1.81 18.23 -6.91
N PHE A 133 -1.18 17.76 -5.83
CA PHE A 133 -0.83 18.58 -4.67
C PHE A 133 -0.05 19.84 -5.07
N ALA A 134 1.04 19.69 -5.84
CA ALA A 134 1.88 20.81 -6.26
C ALA A 134 1.12 21.80 -7.16
N ILE A 135 0.30 21.31 -8.10
CA ILE A 135 -0.52 22.15 -8.97
C ILE A 135 -1.50 23.00 -8.15
N LEU A 136 -2.16 22.41 -7.15
CA LEU A 136 -3.12 23.12 -6.30
C LEU A 136 -2.46 24.20 -5.44
N ILE A 137 -1.28 23.89 -4.88
CA ILE A 137 -0.45 24.87 -4.15
C ILE A 137 -0.06 26.04 -5.08
N LYS A 138 0.45 25.75 -6.29
CA LYS A 138 0.84 26.80 -7.26
C LYS A 138 -0.33 27.64 -7.74
N LYS A 139 -1.53 27.06 -7.84
CA LYS A 139 -2.79 27.76 -8.14
C LYS A 139 -3.32 28.58 -6.95
N LYS A 140 -2.62 28.61 -5.81
CA LYS A 140 -3.03 29.31 -4.58
C LYS A 140 -4.36 28.83 -4.02
N ILE A 141 -4.71 27.56 -4.26
CA ILE A 141 -5.89 26.90 -3.66
C ILE A 141 -5.46 26.41 -2.28
N ILE A 142 -5.25 27.35 -1.36
CA ILE A 142 -4.72 27.11 -0.02
C ILE A 142 -5.53 27.87 1.02
N ILE A 143 -5.52 27.37 2.26
CA ILE A 143 -6.03 28.11 3.42
C ILE A 143 -4.94 29.10 3.86
N ARG A 144 -5.24 30.40 3.87
CA ARG A 144 -4.32 31.43 4.38
C ARG A 144 -4.50 31.59 5.88
N MET A 145 -3.40 31.50 6.62
CA MET A 145 -3.36 31.80 8.04
C MET A 145 -2.95 33.27 8.28
N PRO A 146 -3.45 33.93 9.34
CA PRO A 146 -2.97 35.24 9.78
C PRO A 146 -1.50 35.19 10.24
N ASP A 147 -0.83 36.34 10.24
CA ASP A 147 0.59 36.46 10.60
C ASP A 147 0.89 36.13 12.08
N SER A 148 -0.13 36.04 12.92
CA SER A 148 0.00 35.66 14.33
C SER A 148 0.26 34.15 14.54
N VAL A 149 0.16 33.32 13.49
CA VAL A 149 0.32 31.86 13.57
C VAL A 149 1.75 31.44 13.23
N PRO A 150 2.41 30.56 14.02
CA PRO A 150 3.76 30.10 13.74
C PRO A 150 3.94 29.53 12.32
N PRO A 151 5.11 29.75 11.67
CA PRO A 151 5.33 29.33 10.27
C PRO A 151 5.09 27.85 9.99
N ALA A 152 5.39 26.98 10.96
CA ALA A 152 5.18 25.53 10.82
C ALA A 152 3.68 25.18 10.74
N VAL A 153 2.85 25.82 11.55
CA VAL A 153 1.39 25.60 11.57
C VAL A 153 0.75 26.19 10.32
N ALA A 154 1.18 27.39 9.91
CA ALA A 154 0.68 28.02 8.69
C ALA A 154 0.92 27.16 7.44
N ARG A 155 2.10 26.52 7.33
CA ARG A 155 2.42 25.60 6.22
C ARG A 155 1.56 24.33 6.24
N ALA A 156 1.41 23.71 7.40
CA ALA A 156 0.58 22.50 7.53
C ALA A 156 -0.87 22.77 7.11
N PHE A 157 -1.44 23.90 7.53
CA PHE A 157 -2.81 24.28 7.17
C PHE A 157 -2.97 24.70 5.70
N ALA A 158 -2.00 25.42 5.14
CA ALA A 158 -2.00 25.76 3.72
C ALA A 158 -2.03 24.51 2.82
N ALA A 159 -1.40 23.42 3.28
CA ALA A 159 -1.34 22.15 2.56
C ALA A 159 -2.62 21.29 2.69
N ILE A 160 -3.55 21.58 3.61
CA ILE A 160 -4.71 20.70 3.88
C ILE A 160 -5.61 20.53 2.66
N ILE A 161 -6.05 21.62 2.01
CA ILE A 161 -6.96 21.53 0.85
C ILE A 161 -6.26 20.82 -0.32
N PRO A 162 -5.03 21.21 -0.72
CA PRO A 162 -4.29 20.50 -1.76
C PRO A 162 -4.12 19.01 -1.48
N ALA A 163 -3.75 18.66 -0.23
CA ALA A 163 -3.58 17.28 0.19
C ALA A 163 -4.89 16.52 0.08
N LEU A 164 -5.97 17.04 0.67
CA LEU A 164 -7.29 16.41 0.65
C LEU A 164 -7.74 16.12 -0.79
N VAL A 165 -7.70 17.12 -1.68
CA VAL A 165 -8.10 16.93 -3.08
C VAL A 165 -7.22 15.88 -3.77
N SER A 166 -5.90 15.92 -3.58
CA SER A 166 -5.00 14.92 -4.17
C SER A 166 -5.30 13.50 -3.71
N LEU A 167 -5.61 13.31 -2.42
CA LEU A 167 -5.93 12.01 -1.83
C LEU A 167 -7.29 11.50 -2.29
N TYR A 168 -8.30 12.37 -2.39
CA TYR A 168 -9.61 11.99 -2.94
C TYR A 168 -9.53 11.58 -4.40
N VAL A 169 -8.72 12.26 -5.21
CA VAL A 169 -8.51 11.87 -6.61
C VAL A 169 -7.91 10.46 -6.70
N VAL A 170 -6.85 10.17 -5.93
CA VAL A 170 -6.26 8.82 -5.90
C VAL A 170 -7.25 7.79 -5.38
N GLY A 171 -8.01 8.11 -4.34
CA GLY A 171 -9.04 7.22 -3.78
C GLY A 171 -10.14 6.89 -4.79
N VAL A 172 -10.63 7.89 -5.53
CA VAL A 172 -11.63 7.69 -6.59
C VAL A 172 -11.06 6.85 -7.74
N ILE A 173 -9.82 7.11 -8.16
CA ILE A 173 -9.14 6.30 -9.19
C ILE A 173 -9.07 4.84 -8.74
N ASN A 174 -8.58 4.57 -7.52
CA ASN A 174 -8.49 3.21 -7.00
C ASN A 174 -9.89 2.55 -6.90
N TYR A 175 -10.89 3.28 -6.41
CA TYR A 175 -12.24 2.76 -6.28
C TYR A 175 -12.86 2.37 -7.64
N ILE A 176 -12.79 3.26 -8.63
CA ILE A 176 -13.30 2.99 -9.99
C ILE A 176 -12.53 1.83 -10.63
N PHE A 177 -11.21 1.77 -10.44
CA PHE A 177 -10.41 0.68 -10.95
C PHE A 177 -10.85 -0.67 -10.37
N ARG A 178 -11.04 -0.75 -9.06
CA ARG A 178 -11.52 -1.98 -8.39
C ARG A 178 -12.88 -2.43 -8.92
N GLN A 179 -13.78 -1.50 -9.24
CA GLN A 179 -15.09 -1.82 -9.80
C GLN A 179 -15.02 -2.35 -11.25
N THR A 180 -13.98 -2.00 -12.01
CA THR A 180 -13.84 -2.36 -13.43
C THR A 180 -12.92 -3.56 -13.67
N ALA A 181 -11.80 -3.65 -12.95
CA ALA A 181 -10.83 -4.74 -13.08
C ALA A 181 -11.16 -5.96 -12.20
N GLY A 182 -11.99 -5.80 -11.17
CA GLY A 182 -12.36 -6.89 -10.25
C GLY A 182 -11.26 -7.29 -9.26
N GLU A 183 -10.06 -6.73 -9.40
CA GLU A 183 -8.92 -6.96 -8.51
C GLU A 183 -8.29 -5.62 -8.07
N PRO A 184 -7.49 -5.62 -6.99
CA PRO A 184 -6.80 -4.41 -6.56
C PRO A 184 -5.78 -3.94 -7.60
N LEU A 185 -5.68 -2.62 -7.78
CA LEU A 185 -4.78 -2.02 -8.77
C LEU A 185 -3.31 -2.43 -8.57
N ILE A 186 -2.87 -2.64 -7.33
CA ILE A 186 -1.51 -3.13 -7.05
C ILE A 186 -1.24 -4.54 -7.59
N ASP A 187 -2.24 -5.42 -7.53
CA ASP A 187 -2.13 -6.78 -8.04
C ASP A 187 -2.13 -6.74 -9.58
N TRP A 188 -3.02 -5.95 -10.16
CA TRP A 188 -3.06 -5.72 -11.60
C TRP A 188 -1.75 -5.14 -12.14
N ILE A 189 -1.16 -4.13 -11.48
CA ILE A 189 0.15 -3.59 -11.86
C ILE A 189 1.23 -4.66 -11.80
N SER A 190 1.20 -5.49 -10.75
CA SER A 190 2.18 -6.56 -10.58
C SER A 190 2.10 -7.55 -11.74
N GLU A 191 0.90 -7.94 -12.14
CA GLU A 191 0.70 -8.85 -13.25
C GLU A 191 1.02 -8.20 -14.61
N ALA A 192 0.51 -6.99 -14.86
CA ALA A 192 0.57 -6.33 -16.15
C ALA A 192 1.94 -5.69 -16.48
N ILE A 193 2.67 -5.23 -15.46
CA ILE A 193 3.92 -4.46 -15.64
C ILE A 193 5.12 -5.18 -15.02
N GLN A 194 4.99 -5.71 -13.80
CA GLN A 194 6.14 -6.31 -13.10
C GLN A 194 6.50 -7.67 -13.69
N SER A 195 5.50 -8.53 -13.93
CA SER A 195 5.73 -9.87 -14.48
C SER A 195 6.43 -9.85 -15.85
N PRO A 196 6.04 -9.02 -16.85
CA PRO A 196 6.69 -9.02 -18.15
C PRO A 196 8.08 -8.40 -18.08
N LEU A 197 8.30 -7.41 -17.22
CA LEU A 197 9.62 -6.79 -17.03
C LEU A 197 10.61 -7.75 -16.36
N MET A 198 10.16 -8.53 -15.37
CA MET A 198 10.97 -9.59 -14.77
C MET A 198 11.27 -10.70 -15.79
N ASN A 199 10.29 -11.09 -16.59
CA ASN A 199 10.51 -12.09 -17.65
C ASN A 199 11.45 -11.58 -18.74
N LEU A 200 11.40 -10.29 -19.07
CA LEU A 200 12.33 -9.65 -20.01
C LEU A 200 13.76 -9.65 -19.43
N SER A 201 13.93 -9.27 -18.15
CA SER A 201 15.26 -9.18 -17.52
C SER A 201 15.90 -10.54 -17.24
N GLN A 202 15.11 -11.59 -17.11
CA GLN A 202 15.56 -12.98 -16.93
C GLN A 202 15.73 -13.72 -18.26
N GLY A 203 15.17 -13.20 -19.37
CA GLY A 203 15.24 -13.84 -20.68
C GLY A 203 16.62 -13.76 -21.31
N TYR A 204 16.99 -14.77 -22.12
CA TYR A 204 18.27 -14.82 -22.85
C TYR A 204 18.53 -13.56 -23.72
N GLY A 205 17.48 -12.82 -24.12
CA GLY A 205 17.59 -11.55 -24.84
C GLY A 205 18.09 -10.36 -24.01
N ALA A 206 17.88 -10.33 -22.68
CA ALA A 206 18.43 -9.28 -21.82
C ALA A 206 19.95 -9.38 -21.71
N VAL A 207 20.53 -10.59 -21.78
CA VAL A 207 21.97 -10.79 -21.80
C VAL A 207 22.61 -10.13 -23.04
N PHE A 208 21.93 -10.14 -24.19
CA PHE A 208 22.39 -9.46 -25.42
C PHE A 208 22.21 -7.94 -25.43
N ILE A 209 21.38 -7.38 -24.53
CA ILE A 209 21.17 -5.92 -24.40
C ILE A 209 22.10 -5.33 -23.32
N ILE A 210 22.46 -6.14 -22.31
CA ILE A 210 23.29 -5.72 -21.17
C ILE A 210 24.80 -5.92 -21.44
N VAL A 211 25.18 -6.92 -22.23
CA VAL A 211 26.56 -7.20 -22.66
C VAL A 211 26.80 -6.65 -24.06
#